data_AF-A0A8E2ET56-F1
#
_entry.id   AF-A0A8E2ET56-F1
#
_cell.length_a   1.000
_cell.length_b   1.000
_cell.length_c   1.000
_cell.angle_alpha   90.00
_cell.angle_beta   90.00
_cell.angle_gamma   90.00
#
_symmetry.space_group_name_H-M   'P 1'
#
loop_
_entity.id
_entity.type
_entity.pdbx_description
1 polymer ?
#
loop_
_entity_poly.entity_id
_entity_poly.type
_entity_poly.pdbx_seq_one_letter_code
_entity_poly.pdbx_strand_id
1 'polypeptide(L)'
;SSSVLVENKDSYMLNECAAPNKFLVVELCDDILVDTIVLANFEFFSSMFRTFRISVSDRYPVKLERWKELGVFEARNSRDIQAFLV
;
A
#
# COMPACT_ATOMS: atom_id res chain seq x y z
N SER A 1 -5.29 -14.33 1.68
CA SER A 1 -4.94 -13.03 1.09
C SER A 1 -5.64 -11.84 1.75
N SER A 2 -6.13 -11.94 3.00
CA SER A 2 -6.75 -10.81 3.72
C SER A 2 -5.81 -10.05 4.66
N SER A 3 -4.55 -10.48 4.80
CA SER A 3 -3.68 -10.05 5.90
C SER A 3 -3.15 -8.60 5.81
N VAL A 4 -3.34 -7.89 4.69
CA VAL A 4 -2.85 -6.50 4.54
C VAL A 4 -3.77 -5.49 5.23
N LEU A 5 -5.07 -5.77 5.29
CA LEU A 5 -6.09 -4.90 5.88
C LEU A 5 -6.55 -5.39 7.25
N VAL A 6 -5.84 -6.37 7.82
CA VAL A 6 -6.15 -6.97 9.12
C VAL A 6 -5.11 -6.49 10.11
N GLU A 7 -5.56 -5.93 11.23
CA GLU A 7 -4.67 -5.39 12.28
C GLU A 7 -3.84 -6.47 13.01
N ASN A 8 -4.13 -7.75 12.75
CA ASN A 8 -3.39 -8.87 13.30
C ASN A 8 -1.96 -8.87 12.75
N LYS A 9 -1.01 -8.49 13.59
CA LYS A 9 0.43 -8.41 13.29
C LYS A 9 1.08 -9.77 13.03
N ASP A 10 0.44 -10.87 13.43
CA ASP A 10 0.90 -12.24 13.16
C ASP A 10 0.45 -12.75 11.78
N SER A 11 -0.45 -12.02 11.11
CA SER A 11 -0.88 -12.30 9.75
C SER A 11 -0.27 -11.29 8.80
N TYR A 12 0.48 -11.76 7.82
CA TYR A 12 1.11 -10.90 6.82
C TYR A 12 0.97 -11.47 5.42
N MET A 13 1.13 -10.59 4.43
CA MET A 13 1.21 -10.98 3.02
C MET A 13 2.65 -10.82 2.55
N LEU A 14 3.26 -11.91 2.09
CA LEU A 14 4.57 -11.87 1.46
C LEU A 14 4.39 -11.60 -0.04
N ASN A 15 5.14 -10.62 -0.55
CA ASN A 15 5.35 -10.46 -1.98
C ASN A 15 6.67 -11.13 -2.36
N GLU A 16 6.69 -11.85 -3.49
CA GLU A 16 7.91 -12.47 -4.00
C GLU A 16 8.99 -11.41 -4.25
N CYS A 17 10.20 -11.66 -3.74
CA CYS A 17 11.30 -10.70 -3.88
C CYS A 17 11.68 -10.42 -5.34
N ALA A 18 11.58 -11.43 -6.20
CA ALA A 18 11.93 -11.36 -7.62
C ALA A 18 10.83 -10.77 -8.50
N ALA A 19 9.64 -10.48 -7.96
CA ALA A 19 8.54 -9.92 -8.75
C ALA A 19 8.94 -8.56 -9.34
N PRO A 20 8.82 -8.36 -10.67
CA PRO A 20 9.22 -7.12 -11.33
C PRO A 20 8.32 -5.94 -10.95
N ASN A 21 7.03 -6.22 -10.69
CA ASN A 21 6.05 -5.24 -10.24
C ASN A 21 5.41 -5.75 -8.94
N LYS A 22 5.50 -4.97 -7.87
CA LYS A 22 4.92 -5.28 -6.56
C LYS A 22 3.84 -4.25 -6.28
N PHE A 23 2.59 -4.64 -6.40
CA PHE A 23 1.45 -3.76 -6.15
C PHE A 23 0.35 -4.51 -5.42
N LEU A 24 -0.49 -3.74 -4.75
CA LEU A 24 -1.75 -4.20 -4.18
C LEU A 24 -2.85 -3.28 -4.68
N VAL A 25 -4.01 -3.85 -4.99
CA VAL A 25 -5.22 -3.08 -5.23
C VAL A 25 -6.13 -3.31 -4.04
N VAL A 26 -6.56 -2.22 -3.41
CA VAL A 26 -7.49 -2.21 -2.29
C VAL A 26 -8.77 -1.55 -2.75
N GLU A 27 -9.89 -2.26 -2.58
CA GLU A 27 -11.24 -1.69 -2.73
C GLU A 27 -11.68 -1.15 -1.36
N LEU A 28 -12.19 0.08 -1.36
CA LEU A 28 -12.74 0.72 -0.17
C LEU A 28 -14.24 0.43 -0.07
N CYS A 29 -14.77 0.37 1.15
CA CYS A 29 -16.20 0.13 1.37
C CYS A 29 -17.08 1.29 0.88
N ASP A 30 -16.54 2.51 0.84
CA ASP A 30 -17.24 3.74 0.49
C ASP A 30 -16.33 4.69 -0.29
N ASP A 31 -16.94 5.62 -1.02
CA ASP A 31 -16.25 6.73 -1.69
C ASP A 31 -15.76 7.76 -0.66
N ILE A 32 -14.45 8.04 -0.66
CA ILE A 32 -13.81 8.98 0.27
C ILE A 32 -12.92 9.98 -0.44
N LEU A 33 -12.64 11.10 0.24
CA LEU A 33 -11.52 11.97 -0.10
C LEU A 33 -10.27 11.49 0.65
N VAL A 34 -9.23 11.12 -0.08
CA VAL A 34 -7.96 10.68 0.51
C VAL A 34 -7.10 11.90 0.86
N ASP A 35 -6.82 12.07 2.15
CA ASP A 35 -5.93 13.13 2.67
C ASP A 35 -4.64 12.54 3.26
N THR A 36 -4.73 11.40 3.94
CA THR A 36 -3.59 10.77 4.61
C THR A 36 -3.55 9.27 4.31
N ILE A 37 -2.35 8.78 3.98
CA ILE A 37 -2.05 7.35 3.84
C ILE A 37 -1.24 6.91 5.06
N VAL A 38 -1.60 5.76 5.63
CA VAL A 38 -0.89 5.17 6.76
C VAL A 38 -0.38 3.78 6.37
N LEU A 39 0.91 3.52 6.58
CA LEU A 39 1.56 2.28 6.17
C LEU A 39 2.58 1.80 7.22
N ALA A 40 2.68 0.48 7.40
CA ALA A 40 3.67 -0.18 8.23
C ALA A 40 4.05 -1.56 7.67
N ASN A 41 5.28 -2.01 7.91
CA ASN A 41 5.68 -3.41 7.75
C ASN A 41 6.22 -3.90 9.09
N PHE A 42 5.55 -4.89 9.68
CA PHE A 42 5.93 -5.49 10.96
C PHE A 42 6.70 -6.82 10.82
N GLU A 43 6.81 -7.37 9.60
CA GLU A 43 7.50 -8.64 9.38
C GLU A 43 9.02 -8.47 9.57
N PHE A 44 9.58 -9.25 10.50
CA PHE A 44 10.97 -9.11 10.93
C PHE A 44 11.97 -9.58 9.87
N PHE A 45 11.68 -10.67 9.17
CA PHE A 45 12.60 -11.31 8.22
C PHE A 45 12.45 -10.79 6.78
N SER A 46 11.49 -9.90 6.53
CA SER A 46 11.27 -9.28 5.22
C SER A 46 12.10 -8.00 5.04
N SER A 47 12.31 -7.61 3.78
CA SER A 47 12.80 -6.28 3.46
C SER A 47 11.73 -5.22 3.69
N MET A 48 12.17 -4.00 4.01
CA MET A 48 11.28 -2.84 4.17
C MET A 48 10.93 -2.22 2.82
N PHE A 49 9.71 -1.68 2.70
CA PHE A 49 9.37 -0.79 1.60
C PHE A 49 10.11 0.56 1.79
N ARG A 50 10.56 1.14 0.68
CA ARG A 50 11.23 2.45 0.67
C ARG A 50 10.42 3.43 -0.16
N THR A 51 10.52 3.37 -1.48
CA THR A 51 9.76 4.24 -2.37
C THR A 51 8.51 3.52 -2.83
N PHE A 52 7.35 4.15 -2.67
CA PHE A 52 6.06 3.61 -3.12
C PHE A 52 5.23 4.69 -3.80
N ARG A 53 4.38 4.27 -4.74
CA ARG A 53 3.43 5.14 -5.46
C ARG A 53 2.02 4.79 -5.02
N ILE A 54 1.21 5.81 -4.77
CA ILE A 54 -0.21 5.66 -4.52
C ILE A 54 -0.97 6.20 -5.72
N SER A 55 -1.88 5.38 -6.24
CA SER A 55 -2.82 5.76 -7.29
C SER A 55 -4.22 5.33 -6.93
N VAL A 56 -5.22 6.12 -7.34
CA VAL A 56 -6.63 5.87 -7.07
C VAL A 56 -7.44 5.84 -8.35
N SER A 57 -8.62 5.23 -8.28
CA SER A 57 -9.62 5.25 -9.33
C SER A 57 -11.01 5.17 -8.71
N ASP A 58 -11.99 5.76 -9.38
CA ASP A 58 -13.40 5.78 -8.99
C ASP A 58 -14.16 4.52 -9.44
N ARG A 59 -13.56 3.67 -10.29
CA ARG A 59 -14.25 2.51 -10.89
C ARG A 59 -13.31 1.32 -11.08
N TYR A 60 -13.77 0.13 -10.68
CA TYR A 60 -13.12 -1.13 -11.00
C TYR A 60 -13.90 -1.90 -12.08
N PRO A 61 -13.25 -2.61 -13.04
CA PRO A 61 -11.82 -2.69 -13.28
C PRO A 61 -11.25 -1.40 -13.90
N VAL A 62 -10.10 -0.97 -13.40
CA VAL A 62 -9.43 0.25 -13.83
C VAL A 62 -8.66 -0.01 -15.12
N LYS A 63 -8.95 0.74 -16.19
CA LYS A 63 -8.06 0.78 -17.36
C LYS A 63 -6.73 1.40 -16.95
N LEU A 64 -5.59 0.90 -17.47
CA LEU A 64 -4.25 1.38 -17.10
C LEU A 64 -4.12 2.92 -17.17
N GLU A 65 -4.71 3.58 -18.18
CA GLU A 65 -4.68 5.04 -18.31
C GLU A 65 -5.58 5.82 -17.32
N ARG A 66 -6.41 5.14 -16.52
CA ARG A 66 -7.39 5.77 -15.62
C ARG A 66 -6.96 5.82 -14.15
N TRP A 67 -5.80 5.25 -13.83
CA TRP A 67 -5.21 5.44 -12.51
C TRP A 67 -4.76 6.89 -12.35
N LYS A 68 -5.30 7.58 -11.35
CA LYS A 68 -4.85 8.91 -10.96
C LYS A 68 -3.79 8.78 -9.88
N GLU A 69 -2.58 9.25 -10.15
CA GLU A 69 -1.52 9.30 -9.14
C GLU A 69 -1.87 10.33 -8.05
N LEU A 70 -1.82 9.90 -6.79
CA LEU A 70 -1.89 10.77 -5.62
C LEU A 70 -0.51 11.27 -5.22
N GLY A 71 0.52 10.42 -5.36
CA GLY A 71 1.89 10.81 -5.11
C GLY A 71 2.87 9.63 -5.04
N VAL A 72 4.14 9.98 -4.93
CA VAL A 72 5.25 9.07 -4.67
C VAL A 72 5.90 9.46 -3.36
N PHE A 73 5.98 8.51 -2.44
CA PHE A 73 6.45 8.73 -1.07
C PHE A 73 7.67 7.87 -0.79
N GLU A 74 8.53 8.36 0.10
CA GLU A 74 9.67 7.60 0.63
C GLU A 74 9.44 7.32 2.11
N ALA A 75 9.32 6.04 2.44
CA ALA A 75 9.22 5.54 3.80
C ALA A 75 10.61 5.42 4.44
N ARG A 76 10.62 5.58 5.76
CA ARG A 76 11.79 5.31 6.59
C ARG A 76 11.93 3.81 6.79
N ASN A 77 13.17 3.37 6.96
CA ASN A 77 13.51 2.00 7.36
C ASN A 77 13.19 1.80 8.85
N SER A 78 11.90 1.78 9.18
CA SER A 78 11.36 1.60 10.54
C SER A 78 10.14 0.70 10.50
N ARG A 79 9.99 -0.15 11.52
CA ARG A 79 8.83 -1.07 11.67
C ARG A 79 7.66 -0.43 12.43
N ASP A 80 7.62 0.89 12.44
CA ASP A 80 6.55 1.68 13.08
C ASP A 80 5.54 2.15 12.03
N ILE A 81 4.38 2.56 12.52
CA ILE A 81 3.34 3.19 11.71
C ILE A 81 3.87 4.53 11.17
N GLN A 82 3.76 4.72 9.86
CA GLN A 82 4.17 5.96 9.17
C GLN A 82 2.97 6.56 8.43
N ALA A 83 2.74 7.86 8.66
CA ALA A 83 1.70 8.63 8.00
C ALA A 83 2.29 9.52 6.90
N PHE A 84 1.62 9.58 5.77
CA PHE A 84 2.01 10.31 4.57
C PHE A 84 0.84 11.19 4.13
N LEU A 85 1.03 12.51 4.16
CA LEU A 85 0.04 13.48 3.68
C LEU A 85 0.04 13.49 2.15
N VAL A 86 -1.15 13.47 1.55
CA VAL A 86 -1.38 13.46 0.10
C VAL A 86 -1.53 14.88 -0.46
#